data_AF-A0AAD8BM45-F1
#
_entry.id   AF-A0AAD8BM45-F1
#
_cell.length_a   1.000
_cell.length_b   1.000
_cell.length_c   1.000
_cell.angle_alpha   90.00
_cell.angle_beta   90.00
_cell.angle_gamma   90.00
#
_symmetry.space_group_name_H-M   'P 1'
#
loop_
_entity.id
_entity.type
_entity.pdbx_description
1 polymer ?
#
loop_
_entity_poly.entity_id
_entity_poly.type
_entity_poly.pdbx_seq_one_letter_code
_entity_poly.pdbx_strand_id
1 'polypeptide(L)'
;NKFLVKGLWSEWRCSRDCHDSAFHRERDCVDDRMTIYRNCDKETKLGTCYVGTKCPAECSKYQWGVNCQKSCINCAQECNKFDGKCLVCRPGFRNPTRSCNETCPNNRYGENCEGNCIDKCGSDCTERVTGNCVERATTTTHIFSALIAFVIVALVSVVTVFTLRKYKMQDQELEWQTDESEAETWTLPGESPVR
;
A
#
# COMPACT_ATOMS: atom_id res chain seq x y z
N ASN A 1 -22.58 -49.00 -34.32
CA ASN A 1 -22.74 -47.78 -35.13
C ASN A 1 -22.41 -46.58 -34.25
N LYS A 2 -21.29 -45.89 -34.48
CA LYS A 2 -20.96 -44.70 -33.69
C LYS A 2 -21.79 -43.55 -34.25
N PHE A 3 -22.81 -43.10 -33.53
CA PHE A 3 -23.65 -41.99 -33.98
C PHE A 3 -22.85 -40.70 -33.85
N LEU A 4 -22.49 -40.09 -34.98
CA LEU A 4 -21.82 -38.80 -35.04
C LEU A 4 -22.87 -37.70 -35.16
N VAL A 5 -22.75 -36.68 -34.32
CA VAL A 5 -23.60 -35.48 -34.36
C VAL A 5 -22.74 -34.23 -34.44
N LYS A 6 -23.32 -33.08 -34.78
CA LYS A 6 -22.59 -31.80 -34.76
C LYS A 6 -22.40 -31.35 -33.32
N GLY A 7 -21.17 -30.99 -32.97
CA GLY A 7 -20.82 -30.45 -31.67
C GLY A 7 -21.26 -29.01 -31.47
N LEU A 8 -20.78 -28.41 -30.37
CA LEU A 8 -20.99 -27.00 -30.07
C LEU A 8 -20.20 -26.11 -31.05
N TRP A 9 -20.77 -24.94 -31.35
CA TRP A 9 -20.06 -23.90 -32.09
C TRP A 9 -18.90 -23.35 -31.26
N SER A 10 -17.78 -23.10 -31.93
CA SER A 10 -16.69 -22.34 -31.35
C SER A 10 -17.13 -20.91 -31.02
N GLU A 11 -16.37 -20.29 -30.12
CA GLU A 11 -16.43 -18.84 -29.98
C GLU A 11 -16.10 -18.16 -31.30
N TRP A 12 -16.76 -17.04 -31.50
CA TRP A 12 -16.64 -16.14 -32.63
C TRP A 12 -15.24 -15.49 -32.68
N ARG A 13 -14.48 -15.58 -33.79
CA ARG A 13 -13.13 -15.02 -33.93
C ARG A 13 -12.88 -14.38 -35.30
N CYS A 14 -12.40 -13.14 -35.29
CA CYS A 14 -12.05 -12.42 -36.51
C CYS A 14 -10.65 -12.78 -37.00
N SER A 15 -10.46 -12.74 -38.32
CA SER A 15 -9.14 -12.79 -38.95
C SER A 15 -8.27 -11.63 -38.47
N ARG A 16 -6.95 -11.81 -38.48
CA ARG A 16 -6.02 -10.68 -38.26
C ARG A 16 -5.80 -9.86 -39.54
N ASP A 17 -6.20 -10.40 -40.69
CA ASP A 17 -6.29 -9.61 -41.92
C ASP A 17 -7.61 -8.84 -41.93
N CYS A 18 -7.53 -7.51 -41.91
CA CYS A 18 -8.71 -6.66 -41.88
C CYS A 18 -9.40 -6.51 -43.25
N HIS A 19 -8.78 -6.98 -44.33
CA HIS A 19 -9.45 -7.08 -45.64
C HIS A 19 -10.32 -8.34 -45.72
N ASP A 20 -10.02 -9.32 -44.86
CA ASP A 20 -10.85 -10.50 -44.71
C ASP A 20 -12.04 -10.18 -43.79
N SER A 21 -13.15 -9.82 -44.41
CA SER A 21 -14.41 -9.58 -43.73
C SER A 21 -15.10 -10.88 -43.30
N ALA A 22 -14.58 -12.06 -43.67
CA ALA A 22 -15.17 -13.34 -43.32
C ALA A 22 -14.90 -13.67 -41.85
N PHE A 23 -15.90 -13.44 -41.00
CA PHE A 23 -15.93 -14.00 -39.67
C PHE A 23 -16.37 -15.46 -39.76
N HIS A 24 -15.56 -16.39 -39.31
CA HIS A 24 -15.97 -17.79 -39.21
C HIS A 24 -15.99 -18.23 -37.76
N ARG A 25 -17.04 -18.98 -37.41
CA ARG A 25 -16.98 -19.92 -36.28
C ARG A 25 -17.18 -21.31 -36.84
N GLU A 26 -16.56 -22.29 -36.20
CA GLU A 26 -16.60 -23.68 -36.67
C GLU A 26 -17.21 -24.60 -35.61
N ARG A 27 -17.77 -25.73 -36.05
CA ARG A 27 -18.13 -26.84 -35.16
C ARG A 27 -17.70 -28.15 -35.79
N ASP A 28 -17.00 -28.96 -35.01
CA ASP A 28 -16.62 -30.32 -35.38
C ASP A 28 -17.78 -31.30 -35.15
N CYS A 29 -17.65 -32.51 -35.70
CA CYS A 29 -18.50 -33.60 -35.28
C CYS A 29 -18.00 -34.18 -33.96
N VAL A 30 -18.95 -34.66 -33.16
CA VAL A 30 -18.69 -35.32 -31.89
C VAL A 30 -19.39 -36.67 -31.85
N ASP A 31 -18.85 -37.59 -31.05
CA ASP A 31 -19.53 -38.85 -30.72
C ASP A 31 -20.54 -38.67 -29.57
N ASP A 32 -21.16 -39.78 -29.17
CA ASP A 32 -22.10 -39.89 -28.05
C ASP A 32 -21.53 -39.43 -26.70
N ARG A 33 -20.20 -39.36 -26.59
CA ARG A 33 -19.47 -38.90 -25.39
C ARG A 33 -18.92 -37.49 -25.54
N MET A 34 -19.35 -36.74 -26.56
CA MET A 34 -18.88 -35.39 -26.87
C MET A 34 -17.40 -35.31 -27.28
N THR A 35 -16.81 -36.43 -27.73
CA THR A 35 -15.41 -36.46 -28.18
C THR A 35 -15.30 -35.98 -29.62
N ILE A 36 -14.38 -35.06 -29.90
CA ILE A 36 -14.15 -34.52 -31.25
C ILE A 36 -13.72 -35.62 -32.21
N TYR A 37 -14.39 -35.70 -33.36
CA TYR A 37 -14.08 -36.61 -34.45
C TYR A 37 -13.64 -35.83 -35.70
N ARG A 38 -12.35 -35.92 -36.04
CA ARG A 38 -11.71 -35.07 -37.06
C ARG A 38 -11.97 -35.46 -38.52
N ASN A 39 -12.41 -36.70 -38.76
CA ASN A 39 -12.65 -37.22 -40.12
C ASN A 39 -14.12 -37.03 -40.53
N CYS A 40 -14.63 -35.81 -40.40
CA CYS A 40 -15.97 -35.45 -40.88
C CYS A 40 -15.95 -34.04 -41.50
N ASP A 41 -17.00 -33.71 -42.24
CA ASP A 41 -17.18 -32.36 -42.76
C ASP A 41 -17.53 -31.42 -41.61
N LYS A 42 -16.58 -30.55 -41.24
CA LYS A 42 -16.85 -29.47 -40.29
C LYS A 42 -17.77 -28.43 -40.90
N GLU A 43 -18.54 -27.76 -40.06
CA GLU A 43 -19.38 -26.65 -40.52
C GLU A 43 -18.77 -25.32 -40.11
N THR A 44 -18.83 -24.35 -41.02
CA THR A 44 -18.44 -22.95 -40.77
C THR A 44 -19.65 -22.05 -40.93
N LYS A 45 -19.83 -21.11 -39.99
CA LYS A 45 -20.83 -20.06 -40.12
C LYS A 45 -20.15 -18.72 -40.42
N LEU A 46 -20.56 -18.08 -41.52
CA LEU A 46 -20.09 -16.76 -41.92
C LEU A 46 -20.74 -15.65 -41.08
N GLY A 47 -19.97 -14.59 -40.87
CA GLY A 47 -20.39 -13.29 -40.35
C GLY A 47 -19.47 -12.19 -40.91
N THR A 48 -19.65 -10.95 -40.46
CA THR A 48 -18.91 -9.78 -40.98
C THR A 48 -17.97 -9.21 -39.92
N CYS A 49 -16.65 -9.37 -40.12
CA CYS A 49 -15.64 -8.67 -39.32
C CYS A 49 -15.29 -7.32 -39.94
N TYR A 50 -15.01 -6.35 -39.07
CA TYR A 50 -14.46 -5.03 -39.38
C TYR A 50 -15.29 -4.10 -40.28
N VAL A 51 -16.34 -4.58 -40.95
CA VAL A 51 -17.25 -3.77 -41.78
C VAL A 51 -17.82 -2.59 -40.97
N GLY A 52 -17.55 -1.37 -41.43
CA GLY A 52 -18.03 -0.14 -40.78
C GLY A 52 -17.34 0.19 -39.44
N THR A 53 -16.22 -0.45 -39.13
CA THR A 53 -15.47 -0.24 -37.88
C THR A 53 -13.99 -0.02 -38.18
N LYS A 54 -13.26 0.59 -37.25
CA LYS A 54 -11.81 0.74 -37.38
C LYS A 54 -11.11 -0.58 -37.08
N CYS A 55 -10.25 -1.00 -38.00
CA CYS A 55 -9.44 -2.20 -37.87
C CYS A 55 -8.47 -2.09 -36.69
N PRO A 56 -8.28 -3.17 -35.89
CA PRO A 56 -7.33 -3.15 -34.79
C PRO A 56 -5.89 -2.81 -35.23
N ALA A 57 -5.45 -3.26 -36.41
CA ALA A 57 -4.10 -2.97 -36.93
C ALA A 57 -3.81 -1.45 -37.05
N GLU A 58 -4.85 -0.64 -37.26
CA GLU A 58 -4.78 0.81 -37.44
C GLU A 58 -4.86 1.60 -36.12
N CYS A 59 -4.95 0.91 -34.99
CA CYS A 59 -5.02 1.57 -33.69
C CYS A 59 -3.71 2.30 -33.37
N SER A 60 -3.84 3.40 -32.63
CA SER A 60 -2.69 4.12 -32.10
C SER A 60 -1.92 3.27 -31.09
N LYS A 61 -0.71 3.72 -30.73
CA LYS A 61 0.07 3.07 -29.68
C LYS A 61 -0.75 2.90 -28.41
N TYR A 62 -0.61 1.75 -27.76
CA TYR A 62 -1.34 1.39 -26.54
C TYR A 62 -2.87 1.27 -26.64
N GLN A 63 -3.41 1.20 -27.86
CA GLN A 63 -4.82 0.91 -28.11
C GLN A 63 -4.97 -0.40 -28.89
N TRP A 64 -6.05 -1.12 -28.63
CA TRP A 64 -6.30 -2.42 -29.25
C TRP A 64 -7.79 -2.74 -29.38
N GLY A 65 -8.08 -3.78 -30.14
CA GLY A 65 -9.42 -4.27 -30.41
C GLY A 65 -10.13 -3.52 -31.53
N VAL A 66 -11.32 -4.01 -31.89
CA VAL A 66 -12.19 -3.36 -32.88
C VAL A 66 -12.51 -1.94 -32.42
N ASN A 67 -12.50 -0.97 -33.34
CA ASN A 67 -12.70 0.45 -33.05
C ASN A 67 -11.67 1.06 -32.08
N CYS A 68 -10.57 0.37 -31.76
CA CYS A 68 -9.54 0.87 -30.84
C CYS A 68 -10.08 1.26 -29.46
N GLN A 69 -11.17 0.63 -29.02
CA GLN A 69 -11.88 1.00 -27.79
C GLN A 69 -11.14 0.58 -26.52
N LYS A 70 -10.19 -0.35 -26.62
CA LYS A 70 -9.48 -0.88 -25.45
C LYS A 70 -8.09 -0.27 -25.35
N SER A 71 -7.62 -0.14 -24.11
CA SER A 71 -6.32 0.41 -23.77
C SER A 71 -5.42 -0.66 -23.14
N CYS A 72 -4.12 -0.52 -23.34
CA CYS A 72 -3.07 -1.32 -22.73
C CYS A 72 -1.93 -0.43 -22.25
N ILE A 73 -2.27 0.76 -21.72
CA ILE A 73 -1.30 1.80 -21.31
C ILE A 73 -0.32 1.34 -20.22
N ASN A 74 -0.69 0.31 -19.45
CA ASN A 74 0.13 -0.26 -18.39
C ASN A 74 1.16 -1.27 -18.90
N CYS A 75 1.26 -1.46 -20.20
CA CYS A 75 2.29 -2.30 -20.80
C CYS A 75 3.60 -1.54 -20.93
N ALA A 76 4.71 -2.23 -20.70
CA ALA A 76 6.04 -1.61 -20.81
C ALA A 76 6.32 -1.20 -22.27
N GLN A 77 5.76 -1.94 -23.22
CA GLN A 77 5.82 -1.67 -24.65
C GLN A 77 4.41 -1.73 -25.26
N GLU A 78 4.30 -1.38 -26.53
CA GLU A 78 3.04 -1.49 -27.28
C GLU A 78 2.50 -2.92 -27.22
N CYS A 79 1.21 -3.05 -26.88
CA CYS A 79 0.56 -4.34 -26.84
C CYS A 79 0.15 -4.81 -28.23
N ASN A 80 -0.17 -6.10 -28.34
CA ASN A 80 -0.77 -6.65 -29.54
C ASN A 80 -2.11 -5.96 -29.82
N LYS A 81 -2.26 -5.39 -31.03
CA LYS A 81 -3.45 -4.60 -31.36
C LYS A 81 -4.74 -5.41 -31.48
N PHE A 82 -4.68 -6.73 -31.64
CA PHE A 82 -5.88 -7.57 -31.80
C PHE A 82 -6.38 -8.15 -30.49
N ASP A 83 -5.49 -8.61 -29.61
CA ASP A 83 -5.85 -9.28 -28.35
C ASP A 83 -5.39 -8.54 -27.08
N GLY A 84 -4.68 -7.42 -27.24
CA GLY A 84 -4.26 -6.57 -26.13
C GLY A 84 -3.16 -7.16 -25.26
N LYS A 85 -2.57 -8.29 -25.66
CA LYS A 85 -1.53 -8.95 -24.87
C LYS A 85 -0.25 -8.14 -24.89
N CYS A 86 0.42 -8.15 -23.75
CA CYS A 86 1.67 -7.46 -23.51
C CYS A 86 2.77 -8.47 -23.28
N LEU A 87 3.99 -8.12 -23.66
CA LEU A 87 5.17 -8.92 -23.33
C LEU A 87 5.48 -8.79 -21.83
N VAL A 88 5.44 -7.55 -21.33
CA VAL A 88 5.80 -7.18 -19.96
C VAL A 88 4.86 -6.06 -19.49
N CYS A 89 4.42 -6.13 -18.23
CA CYS A 89 3.66 -5.07 -17.57
C CYS A 89 4.60 -4.09 -16.88
N ARG A 90 4.24 -2.80 -16.88
CA ARG A 90 4.96 -1.79 -16.08
C ARG A 90 4.95 -2.17 -14.59
N PRO A 91 5.97 -1.75 -13.82
CA PRO A 91 5.99 -2.01 -12.39
C PRO A 91 4.71 -1.54 -11.69
N GLY A 92 4.18 -2.38 -10.80
CA GLY A 92 2.90 -2.14 -10.13
C GLY A 92 1.69 -2.77 -10.83
N PHE A 93 1.86 -3.36 -12.01
CA PHE A 93 0.80 -4.04 -12.76
C PHE A 93 1.22 -5.48 -13.14
N ARG A 94 0.21 -6.33 -13.36
CA ARG A 94 0.37 -7.73 -13.78
C ARG A 94 -0.68 -8.13 -14.80
N ASN A 95 -0.59 -9.41 -15.18
CA ASN A 95 -1.43 -10.08 -16.15
C ASN A 95 -1.18 -9.58 -17.59
N PRO A 96 -0.01 -9.91 -18.18
CA PRO A 96 0.33 -9.51 -19.54
C PRO A 96 -0.69 -10.00 -20.56
N THR A 97 -1.38 -11.12 -20.29
CA THR A 97 -2.43 -11.65 -21.17
C THR A 97 -3.74 -10.85 -21.16
N ARG A 98 -3.92 -9.95 -20.19
CA ARG A 98 -5.09 -9.08 -20.03
C ARG A 98 -4.72 -7.60 -20.07
N SER A 99 -3.76 -7.23 -20.93
CA SER A 99 -3.39 -5.83 -21.15
C SER A 99 -2.88 -5.10 -19.91
N CYS A 100 -2.32 -5.84 -18.94
CA CYS A 100 -1.81 -5.28 -17.70
C CYS A 100 -2.87 -4.46 -16.93
N ASN A 101 -4.12 -4.91 -16.96
CA ASN A 101 -5.27 -4.22 -16.35
C ASN A 101 -5.42 -4.50 -14.85
N GLU A 102 -4.56 -5.34 -14.27
CA GLU A 102 -4.57 -5.68 -12.86
C GLU A 102 -3.37 -5.05 -12.17
N THR A 103 -3.60 -4.38 -11.03
CA THR A 103 -2.53 -3.92 -10.15
C THR A 103 -1.91 -5.09 -9.40
N CYS A 104 -0.73 -4.88 -8.82
CA CYS A 104 -0.12 -5.89 -7.97
C CYS A 104 -0.99 -6.21 -6.75
N PRO A 105 -1.18 -7.50 -6.45
CA PRO A 105 -1.87 -7.92 -5.24
C PRO A 105 -1.03 -7.61 -4.00
N ASN A 106 -1.65 -7.80 -2.83
CA ASN A 106 -0.96 -7.71 -1.56
C ASN A 106 0.30 -8.58 -1.54
N ASN A 107 1.31 -8.10 -0.82
CA ASN A 107 2.64 -8.69 -0.67
C ASN A 107 3.47 -8.80 -1.96
N ARG A 108 3.03 -8.16 -3.06
CA ARG A 108 3.77 -8.13 -4.32
C ARG A 108 4.05 -6.71 -4.79
N TYR A 109 5.12 -6.53 -5.56
CA TYR A 109 5.51 -5.26 -6.18
C TYR A 109 6.38 -5.48 -7.42
N GLY A 110 6.73 -4.42 -8.13
CA GLY A 110 7.66 -4.46 -9.24
C GLY A 110 7.03 -4.83 -10.59
N GLU A 111 7.89 -5.04 -11.57
CA GLU A 111 7.51 -5.54 -12.90
C GLU A 111 6.78 -6.88 -12.78
N ASN A 112 5.64 -7.02 -13.48
CA ASN A 112 4.76 -8.20 -13.42
C ASN A 112 4.37 -8.65 -11.99
N CYS A 113 4.61 -7.83 -10.97
CA CYS A 113 4.44 -8.15 -9.56
C CYS A 113 5.28 -9.35 -9.08
N GLU A 114 6.48 -9.49 -9.63
CA GLU A 114 7.42 -10.57 -9.29
C GLU A 114 8.17 -10.33 -7.97
N GLY A 115 8.28 -9.06 -7.53
CA GLY A 115 8.89 -8.71 -6.25
C GLY A 115 8.02 -9.12 -5.06
N ASN A 116 8.65 -9.61 -3.98
CA ASN A 116 7.97 -10.02 -2.74
C ASN A 116 8.20 -9.00 -1.62
N CYS A 117 7.12 -8.40 -1.13
CA CYS A 117 7.17 -7.40 -0.06
C CYS A 117 7.60 -7.99 1.27
N ILE A 118 7.18 -9.21 1.58
CA ILE A 118 7.53 -9.85 2.85
C ILE A 118 9.05 -10.05 2.93
N ASP A 119 9.68 -10.48 1.84
CA ASP A 119 11.12 -10.69 1.79
C ASP A 119 11.89 -9.36 1.90
N LYS A 120 11.35 -8.27 1.34
CA LYS A 120 11.99 -6.95 1.35
C LYS A 120 11.76 -6.15 2.65
N CYS A 121 10.56 -6.24 3.22
CA CYS A 121 10.09 -5.36 4.30
C CYS A 121 9.71 -6.10 5.59
N GLY A 122 9.58 -7.42 5.56
CA GLY A 122 8.99 -8.22 6.65
C GLY A 122 7.47 -8.05 6.80
N SER A 123 6.85 -7.25 5.95
CA SER A 123 5.41 -6.96 5.91
C SER A 123 5.01 -6.58 4.49
N ASP A 124 3.73 -6.30 4.24
CA ASP A 124 3.34 -5.75 2.94
C ASP A 124 4.02 -4.40 2.68
N CYS A 125 4.29 -4.10 1.40
CA CYS A 125 4.85 -2.82 0.98
C CYS A 125 3.77 -1.73 1.03
N THR A 126 4.16 -0.48 1.20
CA THR A 126 3.24 0.67 1.11
C THR A 126 2.85 1.00 -0.32
N GLU A 127 3.73 0.68 -1.27
CA GLU A 127 3.53 0.91 -2.70
C GLU A 127 3.99 -0.27 -3.56
N ARG A 128 3.44 -0.38 -4.77
CA ARG A 128 3.58 -1.57 -5.62
C ARG A 128 4.60 -1.41 -6.76
N VAL A 129 5.11 -0.21 -7.00
CA VAL A 129 6.01 0.06 -8.13
C VAL A 129 7.42 -0.41 -7.80
N THR A 130 7.99 0.07 -6.70
CA THR A 130 9.35 -0.28 -6.24
C THR A 130 9.34 -1.12 -4.97
N GLY A 131 8.19 -1.23 -4.29
CA GLY A 131 8.04 -2.01 -3.08
C GLY A 131 8.64 -1.31 -1.88
N ASN A 132 8.34 -0.03 -1.67
CA ASN A 132 8.83 0.69 -0.51
C ASN A 132 8.19 0.15 0.77
N CYS A 133 8.99 0.13 1.83
CA CYS A 133 8.56 -0.31 3.15
C CYS A 133 7.98 0.85 3.94
N VAL A 134 7.22 0.55 4.98
CA VAL A 134 6.85 1.56 5.97
C VAL A 134 8.13 2.07 6.60
N GLU A 135 8.46 3.35 6.43
CA GLU A 135 9.53 3.96 7.21
C GLU A 135 9.14 3.85 8.67
N ARG A 136 9.85 3.00 9.42
CA ARG A 136 9.72 3.00 10.87
C ARG A 136 10.28 4.34 11.34
N ALA A 137 9.38 5.27 11.66
CA ALA A 137 9.69 6.46 12.44
C ALA A 137 10.07 6.04 13.86
N THR A 138 11.21 5.36 14.00
CA THR A 138 11.73 4.89 15.27
C THR A 138 12.59 6.01 15.86
N THR A 139 12.13 6.56 16.99
CA THR A 139 12.91 7.21 18.06
C THR A 139 13.27 8.70 18.00
N THR A 140 12.61 9.57 17.24
CA THR A 140 12.72 11.01 17.55
C THR A 140 11.93 11.36 18.82
N THR A 141 10.73 10.79 18.99
CA THR A 141 9.85 11.08 20.13
C THR A 141 10.47 10.70 21.49
N HIS A 142 11.19 9.58 21.58
CA HIS A 142 11.82 9.14 22.83
C HIS A 142 13.03 9.98 23.22
N ILE A 143 13.82 10.45 22.25
CA ILE A 143 14.98 11.31 22.50
C ILE A 143 14.49 12.67 23.03
N PHE A 144 13.50 13.28 22.36
CA PHE A 144 12.92 14.54 22.82
C PHE A 144 12.26 14.41 24.21
N SER A 145 11.56 13.30 24.49
CA SER A 145 10.96 13.08 25.81
C SER A 145 12.00 12.93 26.93
N ALA A 146 13.13 12.27 26.65
CA ALA A 146 14.20 12.10 27.62
C ALA A 146 14.94 13.43 27.92
N LEU A 147 15.17 14.24 26.88
CA LEU A 147 15.78 15.56 27.03
C LEU A 147 14.88 16.52 27.83
N ILE A 148 13.58 16.53 27.53
CA ILE A 148 12.60 17.36 28.26
C ILE A 148 12.54 16.94 29.74
N ALA A 149 12.49 15.64 30.03
CA ALA A 149 12.48 15.13 31.41
C ALA A 149 13.74 15.54 32.19
N PHE A 150 14.93 15.44 31.56
CA PHE A 150 16.19 15.85 32.19
C PHE A 150 16.22 17.35 32.52
N VAL A 151 15.75 18.19 31.59
CA VAL A 151 15.65 19.65 31.82
C VAL A 151 14.70 19.96 32.97
N ILE A 152 13.54 19.30 33.05
CA ILE A 152 12.57 19.49 34.14
C ILE A 152 13.19 19.11 35.50
N VAL A 153 13.87 17.97 35.59
CA VAL A 153 14.53 17.53 36.84
C VAL A 153 15.64 18.51 37.25
N ALA A 154 16.42 19.00 36.30
CA ALA A 154 17.44 20.01 36.56
C ALA A 154 16.82 21.32 37.09
N LEU A 155 15.73 21.80 36.48
CA LEU A 155 15.03 23.00 36.95
C LEU A 155 14.43 22.82 38.35
N VAL A 156 13.81 21.67 38.63
CA VAL A 156 13.26 21.37 39.96
C VAL A 156 14.38 21.33 41.00
N SER A 157 15.51 20.68 40.73
CA SER A 157 16.63 20.64 41.67
C SER A 157 17.26 22.01 41.92
N VAL A 158 17.35 22.87 40.90
CA VAL A 158 17.79 24.25 41.06
C VAL A 158 16.81 25.03 41.91
N VAL A 159 15.50 24.94 41.63
CA VAL A 159 14.46 25.62 42.41
C VAL A 159 14.45 25.14 43.86
N THR A 160 14.55 23.84 44.13
CA THR A 160 14.60 23.32 45.51
C THR A 160 15.84 23.79 46.25
N VAL A 161 17.01 23.85 45.59
CA VAL A 161 18.22 24.43 46.19
C VAL A 161 18.02 25.92 46.49
N PHE A 162 17.42 26.68 45.58
CA PHE A 162 17.12 28.10 45.81
C PHE A 162 16.09 28.31 46.93
N THR A 163 15.03 27.51 47.01
CA THR A 163 14.04 27.61 48.08
C THR A 163 14.64 27.20 49.41
N LEU A 164 15.40 26.11 49.50
CA LEU A 164 16.10 25.70 50.72
C LEU A 164 17.12 26.75 51.19
N ARG A 165 17.84 27.40 50.26
CA ARG A 165 18.71 28.54 50.59
C ARG A 165 17.93 29.73 51.14
N LYS A 166 16.77 30.05 50.54
CA LYS A 166 15.88 31.10 51.07
C LYS A 166 15.31 30.74 52.44
N TYR A 167 14.84 29.51 52.63
CA TYR A 167 14.35 29.02 53.92
C TYR A 167 15.43 29.09 55.00
N LYS A 168 16.68 28.68 54.69
CA LYS A 168 17.80 28.78 55.64
C LYS A 168 18.15 30.23 56.00
N MET A 169 18.05 31.17 55.06
CA MET A 169 18.22 32.60 55.35
C MET A 169 17.12 33.14 56.27
N GLN A 170 15.90 32.63 56.14
CA GLN A 170 14.74 33.06 56.91
C GLN A 170 14.68 32.42 58.32
N ASP A 171 15.22 31.21 58.46
CA ASP A 171 15.41 30.53 59.75
C ASP A 171 16.38 31.32 60.66
N GLN A 172 17.47 31.87 60.09
CA GLN A 172 18.38 32.74 60.86
C GLN A 172 17.71 34.03 61.38
N GLU A 173 16.68 34.53 60.71
CA GLU A 173 15.92 35.70 61.16
C GLU A 173 14.91 35.35 62.26
N LEU A 174 14.33 34.14 62.22
CA LEU A 174 13.44 33.62 63.27
C LEU A 174 14.21 33.21 64.53
N GLU A 175 15.41 32.64 64.39
CA GLU A 175 16.27 32.23 65.51
C GLU A 175 16.75 33.45 66.32
N TRP A 176 17.06 34.58 65.65
CA TRP A 176 17.38 35.86 66.30
C TRP A 176 16.18 36.44 67.08
N GLN A 177 14.95 36.33 66.55
CA GLN A 177 13.74 36.79 67.25
C GLN A 177 13.40 35.93 68.48
N THR A 178 13.66 34.62 68.43
CA THR A 178 13.47 33.75 69.61
C THR A 178 14.49 34.05 70.71
N ASP A 179 15.76 34.31 70.37
CA ASP A 179 16.80 34.70 71.34
C ASP A 179 16.49 36.03 72.02
N GLU A 180 15.91 36.99 71.28
CA GLU A 180 15.51 38.29 71.85
C GLU A 180 14.26 38.17 72.76
N SER A 181 13.36 37.22 72.50
CA SER A 181 12.19 36.97 73.36
C SER A 181 12.52 36.19 74.66
N GLU A 182 13.52 35.31 74.64
CA GLU A 182 13.97 34.59 75.83
C GLU A 182 14.84 35.47 76.76
N ALA A 183 15.49 36.51 76.22
CA ALA A 183 16.23 37.49 77.02
C ALA A 183 15.34 38.36 77.93
N GLU A 184 14.05 38.53 77.60
CA GLU A 184 13.12 39.38 78.37
C GLU A 184 12.34 38.64 79.49
N THR A 185 12.50 37.32 79.65
CA THR A 185 11.66 36.51 80.57
C THR A 185 12.36 36.09 81.89
N TRP A 186 13.50 36.67 82.24
CA TRP A 186 14.08 36.49 83.59
C TRP A 186 13.49 37.49 84.60
N THR A 187 12.33 37.14 85.17
CA THR A 187 11.90 37.68 86.48
C THR A 187 11.98 36.58 87.54
N LEU A 188 12.65 36.92 88.64
CA LEU A 188 13.06 36.03 89.73
C LEU A 188 11.86 35.51 90.53
N PRO A 189 11.89 34.24 91.00
CA PRO A 189 10.87 33.72 91.89
C PRO A 189 11.17 34.10 93.35
N GLY A 190 10.19 34.77 93.97
CA GLY A 190 9.85 34.56 95.38
C GLY A 190 10.68 35.30 96.44
N GLU A 191 10.13 36.40 96.93
CA GLU A 191 10.30 36.78 98.33
C GLU A 191 8.94 37.12 98.97
N SER A 192 8.70 36.51 100.13
CA SER A 192 7.44 36.48 100.88
C SER A 192 7.30 37.69 101.83
N PRO A 193 6.11 37.92 102.43
CA PRO A 193 5.69 39.21 102.97
C PRO A 193 6.18 39.47 104.40
N VAL A 194 6.38 40.74 104.78
CA VAL A 194 6.59 41.16 106.17
C VAL A 194 5.76 42.42 106.50
N ARG A 195 4.73 42.17 107.32
CA ARG A 195 4.06 42.95 108.37
C ARG A 195 3.40 44.30 108.05
#